data_AF-A0A356K724-F1
#
_entry.id   AF-A0A356K724-F1
#
_cell.length_a   1.000
_cell.length_b   1.000
_cell.length_c   1.000
_cell.angle_alpha   90.00
_cell.angle_beta   90.00
_cell.angle_gamma   90.00
#
_symmetry.space_group_name_H-M   'P 1'
#
loop_
_entity.id
_entity.type
_entity.pdbx_description
1 polymer ?
#
loop_
_entity_poly.entity_id
_entity_poly.type
_entity_poly.pdbx_seq_one_letter_code
_entity_poly.pdbx_strand_id
1 'polypeptide(L)' 'FLSYYGKRARGLMARYLVEGNVETIKAIKEFAVDGYRYSEVESRDDAPVFLRDAPVAG' A
#
# COMPACT_ATOMS: atom_id res chain seq x y z
N PHE A 1 -14.82 11.22 0.86
CA PHE A 1 -14.44 10.33 -0.25
C PHE A 1 -12.97 9.89 -0.21
N LEU A 2 -11.96 10.79 -0.20
CA LEU A 2 -10.54 10.38 -0.15
C LEU A 2 -10.09 9.72 1.17
N SER A 3 -10.55 10.24 2.32
CA SER A 3 -10.21 9.71 3.66
C SER A 3 -10.68 8.26 3.90
N TYR A 4 -11.78 7.83 3.26
CA TYR A 4 -12.29 6.46 3.37
C TYR A 4 -11.33 5.44 2.77
N TYR A 5 -10.82 5.71 1.55
CA TYR A 5 -9.83 4.86 0.90
C TYR A 5 -8.51 4.85 1.68
N GLY A 6 -8.06 5.99 2.21
CA GLY A 6 -6.86 6.04 3.05
C GLY A 6 -6.99 5.22 4.33
N LYS A 7 -8.17 5.19 4.97
CA LYS A 7 -8.42 4.32 6.14
C LYS A 7 -8.39 2.84 5.75
N ARG A 8 -9.03 2.45 4.65
CA ARG A 8 -9.00 1.07 4.14
C ARG A 8 -7.59 0.61 3.78
N ALA A 9 -6.81 1.46 3.08
CA ALA A 9 -5.42 1.16 2.70
C ALA A 9 -4.56 0.80 3.90
N ARG A 10 -4.65 1.59 4.99
CA ARG A 10 -3.93 1.31 6.23
C ARG A 10 -4.32 -0.02 6.86
N GLY A 11 -5.61 -0.36 6.86
CA GLY A 11 -6.09 -1.65 7.36
C GLY A 11 -5.54 -2.83 6.55
N LEU A 12 -5.52 -2.71 5.22
CA LEU A 12 -4.96 -3.72 4.32
C LEU A 12 -3.45 -3.91 4.55
N MET A 13 -2.69 -2.81 4.67
CA MET A 13 -1.27 -2.87 4.99
C MET A 13 -1.03 -3.54 6.35
N ALA A 14 -1.76 -3.13 7.40
CA ALA A 14 -1.61 -3.73 8.73
C ALA A 14 -1.87 -5.25 8.72
N ARG A 15 -2.92 -5.68 8.00
CA ARG A 15 -3.24 -7.10 7.81
C ARG A 15 -2.11 -7.85 7.09
N TYR A 16 -1.61 -7.30 5.98
CA TYR A 16 -0.50 -7.88 5.22
C TYR A 16 0.75 -8.06 6.10
N LEU A 17 1.10 -7.06 6.90
CA LEU A 17 2.26 -7.12 7.79
C LEU A 17 2.13 -8.25 8.83
N VAL A 18 0.96 -8.37 9.46
CA VAL A 18 0.70 -9.35 10.52
C VAL A 18 0.56 -10.76 9.96
N GLU A 19 -0.27 -10.97 8.93
CA GLU A 19 -0.50 -12.30 8.36
C GLU A 19 0.73 -12.82 7.61
N GLY A 20 1.52 -11.93 7.01
CA GLY A 20 2.73 -12.28 6.28
C GLY A 20 4.00 -12.36 7.13
N ASN A 21 3.94 -12.04 8.43
CA ASN A 21 5.11 -11.89 9.32
C ASN A 21 6.21 -11.04 8.66
N VAL A 22 5.84 -9.86 8.17
CA VAL A 22 6.74 -8.99 7.41
C VAL A 22 7.68 -8.25 8.35
N GLU A 23 8.97 -8.55 8.26
CA GLU A 23 9.99 -7.97 9.15
C GLU A 23 10.98 -7.02 8.45
N THR A 24 10.94 -6.94 7.13
CA THR A 24 11.91 -6.14 6.36
C THR A 24 11.23 -5.09 5.49
N ILE A 25 11.87 -3.92 5.36
CA ILE A 25 11.40 -2.85 4.45
C ILE A 25 11.24 -3.36 3.02
N LYS A 26 12.12 -4.26 2.57
CA LYS A 26 12.04 -4.87 1.25
C LYS A 26 10.70 -5.61 1.06
N ALA A 27 10.29 -6.42 2.04
CA ALA A 27 9.02 -7.13 1.99
C ALA A 27 7.80 -6.20 2.16
N ILE A 28 7.95 -5.04 2.83
CA ILE A 28 6.90 -4.01 2.85
C ILE A 28 6.67 -3.44 1.44
N LYS A 29 7.75 -3.20 0.67
CA LYS A 29 7.67 -2.68 -0.71
C LYS A 29 7.00 -3.67 -1.67
N GLU A 30 6.90 -4.95 -1.31
CA GLU A 30 6.20 -5.99 -2.08
C GLU A 30 4.67 -5.99 -1.85
N PHE A 31 4.14 -5.11 -1.00
CA PHE A 31 2.69 -4.99 -0.81
C PHE A 31 1.95 -4.66 -2.11
N ALA A 32 1.09 -5.59 -2.54
CA ALA A 32 0.33 -5.51 -3.79
C ALA A 32 -1.17 -5.88 -3.65
N VAL A 33 -1.77 -5.64 -2.48
CA VAL A 33 -3.16 -6.03 -2.17
C VAL A 33 -4.16 -5.04 -2.77
N ASP A 34 -5.31 -5.52 -3.25
CA ASP A 34 -6.45 -4.67 -3.71
C ASP A 34 -6.04 -3.64 -4.78
N GLY A 35 -5.08 -4.01 -5.64
CA GLY A 35 -4.58 -3.18 -6.75
C GLY A 35 -3.59 -2.08 -6.34
N TYR A 36 -3.17 -2.03 -5.07
CA TYR A 36 -2.07 -1.17 -4.66
C TYR A 36 -0.73 -1.66 -5.26
N ARG A 37 0.18 -0.73 -5.52
CA ARG A 37 1.54 -0.99 -5.99
C ARG A 37 2.52 0.03 -5.44
N TYR A 38 3.72 -0.41 -5.08
CA TYR A 38 4.78 0.48 -4.66
C TYR A 38 5.25 1.37 -5.81
N SER A 39 5.47 2.65 -5.54
CA SER A 39 6.01 3.63 -6.51
C SER A 39 7.43 4.00 -6.13
N GLU A 40 8.43 3.47 -6.83
CA GLU A 40 9.83 3.84 -6.61
C GLU A 40 10.09 5.33 -6.83
N VAL A 41 9.40 5.92 -7.81
CA VAL A 41 9.58 7.33 -8.21
C VAL A 41 9.08 8.30 -7.14
N GLU A 42 7.96 7.97 -6.48
CA GLU A 42 7.35 8.85 -5.48
C GLU A 42 7.75 8.51 -4.05
N SER A 43 8.42 7.38 -3.84
CA SER A 43 8.81 6.94 -2.51
C SER A 43 10.12 7.55 -2.06
N ARG A 44 10.23 7.73 -0.74
CA ARG A 44 11.49 8.04 -0.05
C ARG A 44 11.79 6.94 0.96
N ASP A 45 13.02 6.90 1.47
CA ASP A 45 13.48 5.84 2.38
C ASP A 45 12.61 5.70 3.64
N ASP A 46 12.10 6.81 4.15
CA ASP A 46 11.24 6.88 5.34
C ASP A 46 9.73 6.98 5.03
N ALA A 47 9.38 7.13 3.76
CA ALA A 47 8.03 7.40 3.31
C ALA A 47 7.73 6.63 2.01
N PRO A 48 7.45 5.31 2.11
CA PRO A 48 7.06 4.52 0.97
C PRO A 48 5.65 4.93 0.49
N VAL A 49 5.53 5.19 -0.80
CA VAL A 49 4.28 5.58 -1.47
C VAL A 49 3.72 4.39 -2.24
N PHE A 50 2.44 4.10 -1.99
CA PHE A 50 1.69 3.06 -2.69
C PHE A 50 0.56 3.69 -3.49
N LEU A 51 0.63 3.51 -4.80
CA LEU A 51 -0.38 3.99 -5.75
C LEU A 51 -1.42 2.90 -5.99
N ARG A 52 -2.64 3.32 -6.30
CA ARG A 52 -3.70 2.43 -6.78
C ARG A 52 -4.45 3.17 -7.86
N ASP A 53 -4.69 2.52 -8.98
CA ASP A 53 -5.47 3.14 -10.05
C ASP A 53 -6.89 3.37 -9.53
N ALA A 54 -7.44 4.56 -9.80
CA ALA A 54 -8.85 4.78 -9.54
C ALA A 54 -9.64 3.75 -10.36
N PRO A 55 -10.70 3.12 -9.80
CA PRO A 55 -11.59 2.32 -10.64
C PRO A 55 -12.04 3.24 -11.79
N VAL A 56 -11.82 2.79 -13.02
CA VAL A 56 -12.27 3.51 -14.21
C VAL A 56 -13.76 3.75 -14.00
N ALA A 57 -14.16 5.02 -13.85
CA ALA A 57 -15.56 5.36 -13.78
C ALA A 57 -16.13 4.99 -15.15
N GLY A 58 -16.84 3.86 -15.21
CA GLY A 58 -17.67 3.50 -16.35
C GLY A 58 -18.83 4.48 -16.48
#